data_AF-A0A1G3QJJ2-F1
#
_entry.id   AF-A0A1G3QJJ2-F1
#
_cell.length_a   1.000
_cell.length_b   1.000
_cell.length_c   1.000
_cell.angle_alpha   90.00
_cell.angle_beta   90.00
_cell.angle_gamma   90.00
#
_symmetry.space_group_name_H-M   'P 1'
#
loop_
_entity.id
_entity.type
_entity.pdbx_description
1 polymer ?
#
loop_
_entity_poly.entity_id
_entity_poly.type
_entity_poly.pdbx_seq_one_letter_code
_entity_poly.pdbx_strand_id
1 'polypeptide(L)'
;MVVVEGRLVDRRLKDYYLVTGERRPAGEIHHMVVRLLIETAGFTIQDVEVDLVSVPRDECAEVGNSLDVIKGEKIAKGFSNRMKSLLGGIKGCTHLVTLLIAMGPAALQGIFSRRAQKSMDMQTLIADQARIKFFMKTLLNTCYVWRDDGPAMKRLREFIDNLQKKSGDR
;
A
#
# COMPACT_ATOMS: atom_id res chain seq x y z
N MET A 1 6.70 11.95 6.04
CA MET A 1 6.50 11.58 4.62
C MET A 1 7.28 10.31 4.30
N VAL A 2 6.72 9.47 3.44
CA VAL A 2 7.40 8.37 2.73
C VAL A 2 7.03 8.46 1.25
N VAL A 3 7.93 8.01 0.37
CA VAL A 3 7.64 7.81 -1.05
C VAL A 3 7.60 6.30 -1.31
N VAL A 4 6.59 5.86 -2.05
CA VAL A 4 6.39 4.46 -2.42
C VAL A 4 6.25 4.38 -3.93
N GLU A 5 7.15 3.64 -4.58
CA GLU A 5 7.09 3.40 -6.03
C GLU A 5 6.58 1.98 -6.29
N GLY A 6 5.63 1.88 -7.21
CA GLY A 6 5.17 0.63 -7.79
C GLY A 6 5.46 0.62 -9.28
N ARG A 7 5.94 -0.49 -9.80
CA ARG A 7 6.21 -0.68 -11.22
C ARG A 7 5.52 -1.94 -11.72
N LEU A 8 4.77 -1.81 -12.82
CA LEU A 8 4.15 -2.92 -13.52
C LEU A 8 4.75 -3.02 -14.92
N VAL A 9 5.32 -4.19 -15.23
CA VAL A 9 5.80 -4.53 -16.57
C VAL A 9 5.10 -5.80 -17.01
N ASP A 10 4.35 -5.71 -18.10
CA ASP A 10 3.72 -6.84 -18.78
C ASP A 10 4.43 -7.10 -20.12
N ARG A 11 5.01 -8.29 -20.27
CA ARG A 11 5.79 -8.68 -21.44
C ARG A 11 5.15 -9.87 -22.16
N ARG A 12 4.97 -9.76 -23.48
CA ARG A 12 4.65 -10.89 -24.35
C ARG A 12 5.95 -11.55 -24.80
N LEU A 13 6.04 -12.86 -24.63
CA LEU A 13 7.23 -13.65 -25.01
C LEU A 13 7.18 -14.14 -26.47
N LYS A 14 6.04 -13.95 -27.14
CA LYS A 14 5.81 -14.31 -28.54
C LYS A 14 5.02 -13.20 -29.21
N ASP A 15 5.17 -13.11 -30.52
CA ASP A 15 4.33 -12.26 -31.35
C ASP A 15 2.86 -12.67 -31.20
N TYR A 16 1.97 -11.71 -31.39
CA TYR A 16 0.54 -11.91 -31.27
C TYR A 16 -0.19 -11.13 -32.37
N TYR A 17 -1.49 -11.39 -32.51
CA TYR A 17 -2.32 -10.72 -33.52
C TYR A 17 -3.45 -9.97 -32.83
N LEU A 18 -3.76 -8.77 -33.32
CA LEU A 18 -4.97 -8.06 -32.96
C LEU A 18 -6.18 -8.71 -33.64
N VAL A 19 -7.39 -8.37 -33.16
CA VAL A 19 -8.64 -8.83 -33.81
C VAL A 19 -8.75 -8.37 -35.27
N THR A 20 -8.03 -7.30 -35.65
CA THR A 20 -7.90 -6.80 -37.02
C THR A 20 -7.02 -7.67 -37.92
N GLY A 21 -6.35 -8.69 -37.37
CA GLY A 21 -5.34 -9.50 -38.06
C GLY A 21 -3.94 -8.86 -38.09
N GLU A 22 -3.78 -7.65 -37.55
CA GLU A 22 -2.48 -6.99 -37.47
C GLU A 22 -1.54 -7.76 -36.54
N ARG A 23 -0.35 -8.11 -37.06
CA ARG A 23 0.72 -8.74 -36.28
C ARG A 23 1.42 -7.72 -35.40
N ARG A 24 1.53 -8.01 -34.10
CA ARG A 24 2.27 -7.23 -33.12
C ARG A 24 3.47 -8.03 -32.60
N PRO A 25 4.65 -7.41 -32.49
CA PRO A 25 5.84 -8.10 -32.01
C PRO A 25 5.73 -8.46 -30.53
N ALA A 26 6.46 -9.49 -30.12
CA ALA A 26 6.79 -9.75 -28.72
C ALA A 26 7.48 -8.53 -28.09
N GLY A 27 7.32 -8.33 -26.79
CA GLY A 27 7.90 -7.17 -26.11
C GLY A 27 7.14 -6.70 -24.88
N GLU A 28 7.59 -5.59 -24.31
CA GLU A 28 6.92 -4.90 -23.19
C GLU A 28 5.70 -4.14 -23.71
N ILE A 29 4.53 -4.65 -23.36
CA ILE A 29 3.24 -4.11 -23.81
C ILE A 29 2.75 -3.01 -22.88
N HIS A 30 2.91 -3.23 -21.58
CA HIS A 30 2.63 -2.23 -20.55
C HIS A 30 3.88 -2.06 -19.71
N HIS A 31 4.31 -0.82 -19.56
CA HIS A 31 5.34 -0.45 -18.60
C HIS A 31 4.87 0.84 -17.92
N MET A 32 4.44 0.70 -16.68
CA MET A 32 3.82 1.77 -15.91
C MET A 32 4.50 1.90 -14.55
N VAL A 33 4.72 3.13 -14.12
CA VAL A 33 5.26 3.45 -12.80
C VAL A 33 4.26 4.37 -12.09
N VAL A 34 4.00 4.08 -10.82
CA VAL A 34 3.20 4.94 -9.94
C VAL A 34 4.05 5.28 -8.72
N ARG A 35 4.16 6.57 -8.39
CA ARG A 35 4.81 7.03 -7.16
C ARG A 35 3.80 7.72 -6.27
N LEU A 36 3.75 7.32 -5.01
CA LEU A 36 2.88 7.93 -4.01
C LEU A 36 3.73 8.66 -2.97
N LEU A 37 3.42 9.93 -2.73
CA LEU A 37 3.90 10.67 -1.57
C LEU A 37 2.88 10.53 -0.45
N ILE A 38 3.28 9.98 0.70
CA ILE A 38 2.34 9.66 1.77
C ILE A 38 2.73 10.32 3.09
N GLU A 39 1.76 10.99 3.68
CA GLU A 39 1.82 11.54 5.02
C GLU A 39 1.70 10.39 6.05
N THR A 40 2.67 10.36 6.97
CA THR A 40 2.93 9.19 7.81
C THR A 40 2.09 9.11 9.06
N ALA A 41 1.48 10.19 9.56
CA ALA A 41 0.66 10.22 10.77
C ALA A 41 -0.79 9.78 10.51
N GLY A 42 -1.40 10.30 9.46
CA GLY A 42 -2.76 10.05 8.99
C GLY A 42 -2.86 9.08 7.82
N PHE A 43 -1.74 8.51 7.34
CA PHE A 43 -1.69 7.54 6.24
C PHE A 43 -2.31 8.08 4.94
N THR A 44 -2.15 9.38 4.69
CA THR A 44 -2.89 10.10 3.64
C THR A 44 -2.00 10.33 2.43
N ILE A 45 -2.49 9.98 1.25
CA ILE A 45 -1.81 10.25 -0.03
C ILE A 45 -1.81 11.76 -0.24
N GLN A 46 -0.63 12.37 -0.25
CA GLN A 46 -0.46 13.81 -0.49
C GLN A 46 -0.33 14.10 -1.97
N ASP A 47 0.37 13.22 -2.69
CA ASP A 47 0.58 13.37 -4.12
C ASP A 47 0.75 12.02 -4.81
N VAL A 48 0.53 12.02 -6.12
CA VAL A 48 0.70 10.87 -7.00
C VAL A 48 1.30 11.29 -8.33
N GLU A 49 2.28 10.53 -8.79
CA GLU A 49 2.86 10.64 -10.13
C GLU A 49 2.67 9.33 -10.88
N VAL A 50 2.44 9.42 -12.19
CA VAL A 50 2.28 8.27 -13.08
C VAL A 50 3.17 8.45 -14.31
N ASP A 51 4.05 7.48 -14.54
CA ASP A 51 4.80 7.38 -15.80
C ASP A 51 4.26 6.21 -16.64
N LEU A 52 3.82 6.51 -17.86
CA LEU A 52 3.38 5.53 -18.85
C LEU A 52 4.51 5.30 -19.87
N VAL A 53 5.51 4.50 -19.49
CA VAL A 53 6.72 4.27 -20.29
C VAL A 53 6.43 3.52 -21.59
N SER A 54 5.50 2.55 -21.56
CA SER A 54 5.02 1.83 -22.74
C SER A 54 3.55 1.48 -22.58
N VAL A 55 2.76 1.71 -23.62
CA VAL A 55 1.34 1.39 -23.72
C VAL A 55 1.00 0.82 -25.09
N PRO A 56 -0.01 -0.06 -25.23
CA PRO A 56 -0.32 -0.73 -26.50
C PRO A 56 -1.16 0.10 -27.47
N ARG A 57 -1.75 1.20 -26.99
CA ARG A 57 -2.75 2.01 -27.67
C ARG A 57 -2.51 3.48 -27.34
N ASP A 58 -2.67 4.36 -28.31
CA ASP A 58 -2.41 5.80 -28.12
C ASP A 58 -3.38 6.41 -27.11
N GLU A 59 -4.64 5.94 -27.10
CA GLU A 59 -5.68 6.35 -26.15
C GLU A 59 -5.33 6.00 -24.70
N CYS A 60 -4.42 5.02 -24.47
CA CYS A 60 -3.96 4.72 -23.12
C CYS A 60 -3.11 5.85 -22.52
N ALA A 61 -2.51 6.73 -23.34
CA ALA A 61 -1.74 7.85 -22.81
C ALA A 61 -2.62 8.89 -22.09
N GLU A 62 -3.92 8.95 -22.40
CA GLU A 62 -4.88 9.91 -21.83
C GLU A 62 -5.13 9.71 -20.33
N VAL A 63 -4.80 8.52 -19.80
CA VAL A 63 -5.04 8.18 -18.39
C VAL A 63 -3.90 8.58 -17.45
N GLY A 64 -2.88 9.31 -17.94
CA GLY A 64 -1.72 9.72 -17.12
C GLY A 64 -2.10 10.42 -15.82
N ASN A 65 -3.11 11.30 -15.85
CA ASN A 65 -3.58 12.02 -14.67
C ASN A 65 -4.77 11.35 -13.97
N SER A 66 -5.18 10.15 -14.39
CA SER A 66 -6.39 9.49 -13.87
C SER A 66 -6.34 9.20 -12.37
N LEU A 67 -5.14 9.10 -11.80
CA LEU A 67 -4.95 8.84 -10.37
C LEU A 67 -5.06 10.08 -9.49
N ASP A 68 -5.09 11.30 -10.02
CA ASP A 68 -5.09 12.54 -9.22
C ASP A 68 -6.24 12.61 -8.20
N VAL A 69 -7.38 12.00 -8.52
CA VAL A 69 -8.57 11.93 -7.65
C VAL A 69 -8.30 11.23 -6.30
N ILE A 70 -7.21 10.47 -6.17
CA ILE A 70 -6.86 9.78 -4.91
C ILE A 70 -6.08 10.67 -3.93
N LYS A 71 -5.66 11.88 -4.33
CA LYS A 71 -5.01 12.81 -3.41
C LYS A 71 -5.98 13.13 -2.27
N GLY A 72 -5.52 12.97 -1.03
CA GLY A 72 -6.34 13.06 0.18
C GLY A 72 -6.96 11.74 0.65
N GLU A 73 -6.92 10.68 -0.15
CA GLU A 73 -7.38 9.35 0.29
C GLU A 73 -6.42 8.73 1.31
N LYS A 74 -6.98 7.91 2.21
CA LYS A 74 -6.21 7.21 3.25
C LYS A 74 -5.91 5.78 2.85
N ILE A 75 -4.67 5.35 3.07
CA ILE A 75 -4.27 3.95 2.96
C ILE A 75 -4.65 3.24 4.26
N ALA A 76 -5.83 2.63 4.27
CA ALA A 76 -6.40 1.99 5.46
C ALA A 76 -7.26 0.77 5.08
N LYS A 77 -7.91 0.14 6.08
CA LYS A 77 -8.88 -0.94 5.85
C LYS A 77 -9.93 -0.49 4.83
N GLY A 78 -10.12 -1.27 3.77
CA GLY A 78 -11.06 -0.95 2.68
C GLY A 78 -10.46 -0.18 1.51
N PHE A 79 -9.17 0.18 1.56
CA PHE A 79 -8.46 0.92 0.51
C PHE A 79 -8.70 0.33 -0.90
N SER A 80 -8.57 -0.99 -1.06
CA SER A 80 -8.77 -1.64 -2.36
C SER A 80 -10.16 -1.41 -2.95
N ASN A 81 -11.20 -1.48 -2.11
CA ASN A 81 -12.58 -1.24 -2.55
C ASN A 81 -12.80 0.23 -2.88
N ARG A 82 -12.20 1.14 -2.09
CA ARG A 82 -12.24 2.57 -2.36
C ARG A 82 -11.58 2.92 -3.70
N MET A 83 -10.40 2.37 -3.99
CA MET A 83 -9.73 2.58 -5.29
C MET A 83 -10.57 2.06 -6.45
N LYS A 84 -11.15 0.86 -6.33
CA LYS A 84 -12.08 0.32 -7.35
C LYS A 84 -13.32 1.20 -7.55
N SER A 85 -13.86 1.81 -6.50
CA SER A 85 -15.04 2.68 -6.60
C SER A 85 -14.73 4.01 -7.31
N LEU A 86 -13.56 4.59 -7.01
CA LEU A 86 -13.12 5.86 -7.60
C LEU A 86 -12.66 5.70 -9.05
N LEU A 87 -11.90 4.65 -9.34
CA LEU A 87 -11.13 4.53 -10.58
C LEU A 87 -11.57 3.35 -11.47
N GLY A 88 -12.45 2.47 -10.99
CA GLY A 88 -12.87 1.28 -11.73
C GLY A 88 -13.72 1.59 -12.96
N GLY A 89 -13.80 0.61 -13.86
CA GLY A 89 -14.52 0.73 -15.12
C GLY A 89 -13.80 1.69 -16.06
N ILE A 90 -14.54 2.63 -16.65
CA ILE A 90 -14.00 3.60 -17.62
C ILE A 90 -13.29 4.80 -16.98
N LYS A 91 -13.27 4.91 -15.65
CA LYS A 91 -12.74 6.08 -14.93
C LYS A 91 -11.20 6.09 -14.83
N GLY A 92 -10.55 4.97 -15.13
CA GLY A 92 -9.11 4.83 -15.05
C GLY A 92 -8.62 3.56 -15.76
N CYS A 93 -7.31 3.46 -15.96
CA CYS A 93 -6.70 2.27 -16.56
C CYS A 93 -6.74 1.09 -15.58
N THR A 94 -7.28 -0.05 -16.01
CA THR A 94 -7.31 -1.29 -15.21
C THR A 94 -5.95 -1.67 -14.63
N HIS A 95 -4.86 -1.50 -15.39
CA HIS A 95 -3.51 -1.81 -14.95
C HIS A 95 -3.04 -0.86 -13.83
N LEU A 96 -3.25 0.46 -13.98
CA LEU A 96 -2.92 1.44 -12.94
C LEU A 96 -3.70 1.17 -11.65
N VAL A 97 -5.01 0.89 -11.75
CA VAL A 97 -5.85 0.57 -10.58
C VAL A 97 -5.36 -0.70 -9.88
N THR A 98 -4.99 -1.73 -10.66
CA THR A 98 -4.47 -2.98 -10.11
C THR A 98 -3.13 -2.77 -9.41
N LEU A 99 -2.21 -2.04 -10.04
CA LEU A 99 -0.91 -1.67 -9.45
C LEU A 99 -1.10 -0.88 -8.15
N LEU A 100 -1.94 0.15 -8.17
CA LEU A 100 -2.23 0.99 -7.00
C LEU A 100 -2.78 0.16 -5.82
N ILE A 101 -3.67 -0.78 -6.09
CA ILE A 101 -4.20 -1.70 -5.07
C ILE A 101 -3.07 -2.58 -4.49
N ALA A 102 -2.18 -3.10 -5.34
CA ALA A 102 -1.05 -3.91 -4.92
C ALA A 102 -0.01 -3.10 -4.11
N MET A 103 0.10 -1.79 -4.34
CA MET A 103 0.99 -0.91 -3.58
C MET A 103 0.51 -0.65 -2.15
N GLY A 104 -0.78 -0.80 -1.84
CA GLY A 104 -1.34 -0.48 -0.52
C GLY A 104 -0.61 -1.12 0.67
N PRO A 105 -0.39 -2.45 0.69
CA PRO A 105 0.39 -3.10 1.76
C PRO A 105 1.84 -2.62 1.84
N ALA A 106 2.51 -2.43 0.70
CA ALA A 106 3.89 -1.94 0.65
C ALA A 106 3.99 -0.53 1.23
N ALA A 107 3.02 0.33 0.94
CA ALA A 107 2.93 1.67 1.49
C ALA A 107 2.76 1.67 3.01
N LEU A 108 1.87 0.83 3.55
CA LEU A 108 1.69 0.67 5.00
C LEU A 108 2.99 0.23 5.68
N GLN A 109 3.69 -0.75 5.11
CA GLN A 109 4.97 -1.21 5.63
C GLN A 109 6.04 -0.12 5.58
N GLY A 110 6.10 0.66 4.49
CA GLY A 110 7.00 1.82 4.40
C GLY A 110 6.73 2.87 5.49
N ILE A 111 5.47 3.17 5.76
CA ILE A 111 5.07 4.09 6.84
C ILE A 111 5.51 3.55 8.20
N PHE A 112 5.30 2.25 8.45
CA PHE A 112 5.71 1.61 9.70
C PHE A 112 7.23 1.63 9.88
N SER A 113 8.00 1.29 8.84
CA SER A 113 9.46 1.39 8.85
C SER A 113 9.93 2.82 9.14
N ARG A 114 9.29 3.83 8.55
CA ARG A 114 9.61 5.25 8.84
C ARG A 114 9.31 5.61 10.29
N ARG A 115 8.19 5.17 10.85
CA ARG A 115 7.85 5.39 12.26
C ARG A 115 8.82 4.68 13.20
N ALA A 116 9.31 3.50 12.81
CA ALA A 116 10.24 2.68 13.59
C ALA A 116 11.70 3.18 13.56
N GLN A 117 12.03 4.22 12.78
CA GLN A 117 13.35 4.86 12.83
C GLN A 117 13.64 5.51 14.19
N LYS A 118 12.60 5.78 14.98
CA LYS A 118 12.72 6.17 16.38
C LYS A 118 12.21 5.03 17.24
N SER A 119 12.99 4.66 18.26
CA SER A 119 12.55 3.71 19.26
C SER A 119 11.24 4.21 19.89
N MET A 120 10.27 3.30 20.00
CA MET A 120 9.01 3.60 20.66
C MET A 120 9.23 3.53 22.17
N ASP A 121 8.84 4.58 22.89
CA ASP A 121 8.80 4.54 24.35
C ASP A 121 7.63 3.67 24.82
N MET A 122 7.92 2.38 24.95
CA MET A 122 6.95 1.40 25.39
C MET A 122 6.50 1.62 26.84
N GLN A 123 7.29 2.25 27.71
CA GLN A 123 6.86 2.50 29.10
C GLN A 123 5.77 3.56 29.15
N THR A 124 5.94 4.66 28.43
CA THR A 124 4.88 5.67 28.30
C THR A 124 3.65 5.10 27.59
N LEU A 125 3.83 4.23 26.60
CA LEU A 125 2.71 3.62 25.87
C LEU A 125 1.86 2.70 26.75
N ILE A 126 2.48 1.83 27.55
CA ILE A 126 1.75 0.86 28.40
C ILE A 126 1.12 1.50 29.63
N ALA A 127 1.61 2.67 30.06
CA ALA A 127 1.02 3.43 31.16
C ALA A 127 -0.39 3.93 30.84
N ASP A 128 -0.74 4.05 29.54
CA ASP A 128 -2.06 4.41 29.05
C ASP A 128 -2.73 3.21 28.36
N GLN A 129 -3.72 2.63 29.06
CA GLN A 129 -4.48 1.46 28.57
C GLN A 129 -5.18 1.71 27.23
N ALA A 130 -5.65 2.93 26.96
CA ALA A 130 -6.30 3.24 25.70
C ALA A 130 -5.27 3.26 24.55
N ARG A 131 -4.08 3.81 24.78
CA ARG A 131 -3.01 3.87 23.79
C ARG A 131 -2.46 2.49 23.45
N ILE A 132 -2.16 1.65 24.44
CA ILE A 132 -1.65 0.30 24.17
C ILE A 132 -2.69 -0.57 23.47
N LYS A 133 -3.98 -0.47 23.86
CA LYS A 133 -5.08 -1.17 23.17
C LYS A 133 -5.21 -0.71 21.71
N PHE A 134 -5.10 0.59 21.46
CA PHE A 134 -5.11 1.13 20.11
C PHE A 134 -3.92 0.61 19.29
N PHE A 135 -2.71 0.67 19.83
CA PHE A 135 -1.50 0.13 19.20
C PHE A 135 -1.67 -1.35 18.82
N MET A 136 -2.12 -2.20 19.75
CA MET A 136 -2.35 -3.62 19.47
C MET A 136 -3.35 -3.84 18.34
N LYS A 137 -4.43 -3.03 18.29
CA LYS A 137 -5.44 -3.10 17.23
C LYS A 137 -4.87 -2.73 15.85
N THR A 138 -3.80 -1.92 15.78
CA THR A 138 -3.15 -1.59 14.49
C THR A 138 -2.38 -2.76 13.88
N LEU A 139 -2.06 -3.79 14.66
CA LEU A 139 -1.34 -4.98 14.21
C LEU A 139 -2.28 -6.18 14.04
N LEU A 140 -3.21 -6.37 14.99
CA LEU A 140 -4.09 -7.53 15.05
C LEU A 140 -4.83 -7.82 13.74
N ASN A 141 -4.64 -9.03 13.20
CA ASN A 141 -5.29 -9.54 11.98
C ASN A 141 -5.08 -8.64 10.75
N THR A 142 -3.94 -7.94 10.67
CA THR A 142 -3.60 -7.10 9.52
C THR A 142 -2.79 -7.80 8.45
N CYS A 143 -2.09 -8.89 8.80
CA CYS A 143 -1.39 -9.75 7.86
C CYS A 143 -1.20 -11.15 8.46
N TYR A 144 -0.66 -12.09 7.65
CA TYR A 144 -0.41 -13.45 8.12
C TYR A 144 0.47 -13.49 9.37
N VAL A 145 1.50 -12.64 9.46
CA VAL A 145 2.40 -12.59 10.63
C VAL A 145 1.67 -12.11 11.89
N TRP A 146 0.74 -11.16 11.76
CA TRP A 146 0.03 -10.52 12.87
C TRP A 146 -1.38 -11.08 13.13
N ARG A 147 -1.66 -12.31 12.68
CA ARG A 147 -2.87 -13.04 13.06
C ARG A 147 -2.94 -13.24 14.57
N ASP A 148 -4.14 -13.23 15.14
CA ASP A 148 -4.36 -13.23 16.59
C ASP A 148 -3.69 -14.41 17.32
N ASP A 149 -3.81 -15.61 16.73
CA ASP A 149 -3.21 -16.87 17.19
C ASP A 149 -1.74 -17.03 16.76
N GLY A 150 -1.15 -16.00 16.16
CA GLY A 150 0.16 -16.04 15.54
C GLY A 150 1.32 -15.89 16.53
N PRO A 151 2.49 -16.48 16.25
CA PRO A 151 3.67 -16.36 17.12
C PRO A 151 4.14 -14.91 17.35
N ALA A 152 3.95 -14.01 16.39
CA ALA A 152 4.33 -12.61 16.57
C ALA A 152 3.41 -11.88 17.56
N MET A 153 2.10 -12.11 17.47
CA MET A 153 1.13 -11.56 18.42
C MET A 153 1.35 -12.11 19.83
N LYS A 154 1.62 -13.42 19.98
CA LYS A 154 1.95 -14.04 21.27
C LYS A 154 3.19 -13.38 21.91
N ARG A 155 4.29 -13.28 21.17
CA ARG A 155 5.53 -12.64 21.66
C ARG A 155 5.31 -11.18 22.06
N LEU A 156 4.50 -10.44 21.30
CA LEU A 156 4.19 -9.05 21.62
C LEU A 156 3.35 -8.92 22.90
N ARG A 157 2.34 -9.77 23.09
CA ARG A 157 1.53 -9.82 24.32
C ARG A 157 2.42 -10.14 25.53
N GLU A 158 3.24 -11.19 25.44
CA GLU A 158 4.18 -11.58 26.51
C GLU A 158 5.16 -10.44 26.84
N PHE A 159 5.67 -9.74 25.83
CA PHE A 159 6.54 -8.58 26.03
C PHE A 159 5.84 -7.45 26.80
N ILE A 160 4.61 -7.09 26.42
CA ILE A 160 3.82 -6.05 27.08
C ILE A 160 3.49 -6.45 28.52
N ASP A 161 3.03 -7.68 28.75
CA ASP A 161 2.66 -8.19 30.07
C ASP A 161 3.87 -8.14 31.03
N ASN A 162 5.05 -8.49 30.53
CA ASN A 162 6.29 -8.43 31.30
C ASN A 162 6.69 -7.00 31.67
N LEU A 163 6.46 -6.02 30.78
CA LEU A 163 6.71 -4.61 31.08
C LEU A 163 5.72 -4.04 32.10
N GLN A 164 4.45 -4.44 32.03
CA GLN A 164 3.42 -4.00 32.99
C GLN A 164 3.71 -4.51 34.40
N LYS A 165 4.11 -5.79 34.55
CA LYS A 165 4.50 -6.36 35.85
C LYS A 165 5.66 -5.58 36.50
N LYS A 166 6.73 -5.29 35.73
CA LYS A 166 7.89 -4.50 36.20
C LYS A 166 7.57 -3.04 36.54
N SER A 167 6.41 -2.53 36.10
CA SER A 167 5.97 -1.16 36.38
C SER A 167 5.04 -1.09 37.59
N GLY A 168 4.40 -2.19 37.97
CA GLY A 168 3.57 -2.30 39.18
C GLY A 168 4.32 -2.72 40.45
N ASP A 169 5.53 -3.27 40.33
CA ASP A 169 6.44 -3.61 41.44
C ASP A 169 7.30 -2.42 41.92
N ARG A 170 7.00 -1.19 41.49
CA ARG A 170 7.66 0.07 41.89
C ARG A 170 6.64 1.03 42.49
#